data_AF-A0AAD7U5A3-F1
#
_entry.id   AF-A0AAD7U5A3-F1
#
_cell.length_a   1.000
_cell.length_b   1.000
_cell.length_c   1.000
_cell.angle_alpha   90.00
_cell.angle_beta   90.00
_cell.angle_gamma   90.00
#
_symmetry.space_group_name_H-M   'P 1'
#
loop_
_entity.id
_entity.type
_entity.pdbx_description
1 polymer ?
#
loop_
_entity_poly.entity_id
_entity_poly.type
_entity_poly.pdbx_seq_one_letter_code
_entity_poly.pdbx_strand_id
1 'polypeptide(L)'
;MLILFFWWWWWSAECRVLEQTSLCSSGVSRRRVAPRRIRLVSTVKTSVRVVNIGLGTTATHLSYAVACRARIPSCHFFVCCHVGKAAKAAHGRAVQWFWRWVRCVRERTCGSRVVGELREALGDVLSSGVQSLHDSPYAFLATEFAALGVRFVQTRRQSREWVERRRTQVPFLPDPVCRAPASGGSFDFMDCVAARGNNVSDAFELSTAVADLEARFVAHQTYVASLVDEADLFQLCAWDEDVQTHLLDAAAFMKAASSAESDIRRATTAESGLEQAENLARSGRASAFRFGTVPKGPRVNFAPGEFRAAARHLFFDRKHKIVLCAIPKVACTELIKLVYRLSGDGAWRSEPHFRNDAPTLDKLGMREASAVMNDPTWTKVVFLRDPLTRLLSAFLDKFVESPRRGLHSNYGIRLFGRRMDFRRFVEAVASNQTRRDEPYGLHLGTNAHWKPQRFSCSLEKFAHHFHFVGRYENLREHSESLLRALGLWEDVGKTGWAPPVPNISRPHRDSLFARAAAHRTGSDRRLEDYYTPDLERMARQAYAMDYDFLDALGADDPSAPPVSGADWGPRRRLLCGLVDDGTTPFGPYCTTTVEEEEGDSQS
;
A
#
# COMPACT_ATOMS: atom_id res chain seq x y z
N MET A 1 -6.12 12.69 -5.96
CA MET A 1 -5.56 12.36 -4.62
C MET A 1 -6.55 12.58 -3.48
N LEU A 2 -7.37 13.65 -3.45
CA LEU A 2 -8.37 13.88 -2.38
C LEU A 2 -9.56 12.89 -2.36
N ILE A 3 -9.84 12.20 -3.47
CA ILE A 3 -10.97 11.26 -3.56
C ILE A 3 -10.62 9.89 -2.94
N LEU A 4 -9.34 9.48 -2.88
CA LEU A 4 -8.96 8.15 -2.39
C LEU A 4 -8.88 8.04 -0.85
N PHE A 5 -8.75 9.17 -0.14
CA PHE A 5 -8.72 9.20 1.34
C PHE A 5 -10.13 9.08 1.96
N PHE A 6 -11.19 9.45 1.24
CA PHE A 6 -12.57 9.36 1.72
C PHE A 6 -13.10 7.91 1.77
N TRP A 7 -12.50 7.00 1.00
CA TRP A 7 -12.96 5.61 0.87
C TRP A 7 -12.47 4.70 2.01
N TRP A 8 -11.37 5.06 2.68
CA TRP A 8 -10.81 4.26 3.77
C TRP A 8 -11.50 4.53 5.12
N TRP A 9 -11.99 5.76 5.34
CA TRP A 9 -12.74 6.13 6.55
C TRP A 9 -14.07 5.36 6.70
N TRP A 10 -14.58 4.85 5.58
CA TRP A 10 -15.86 4.14 5.52
C TRP A 10 -15.79 2.66 5.88
N TRP A 11 -14.60 2.04 5.80
CA TRP A 11 -14.42 0.64 6.20
C TRP A 11 -14.58 0.46 7.72
N SER A 12 -14.38 1.51 8.51
CA SER A 12 -14.35 1.46 9.98
C SER A 12 -15.65 1.87 10.68
N ALA A 13 -16.64 2.40 9.97
CA ALA A 13 -17.91 2.84 10.57
C ALA A 13 -19.08 2.15 9.86
N GLU A 14 -19.61 1.12 10.52
CA GLU A 14 -20.93 0.51 10.30
C GLU A 14 -21.05 -0.54 9.18
N CYS A 15 -20.41 -1.69 9.39
CA CYS A 15 -21.16 -2.95 9.37
C CYS A 15 -21.92 -3.06 10.70
N ARG A 16 -22.93 -2.20 10.93
CA ARG A 16 -24.00 -2.57 11.84
C ARG A 16 -24.89 -3.51 11.05
N VAL A 17 -25.02 -4.73 11.53
CA VAL A 17 -26.07 -5.66 11.13
C VAL A 17 -27.38 -4.90 11.26
N LEU A 18 -27.97 -4.50 10.13
CA LEU A 18 -29.36 -4.10 10.09
C LEU A 18 -30.13 -5.41 9.97
N GLU A 19 -30.93 -5.73 10.99
CA GLU A 19 -31.96 -6.77 10.91
C GLU A 19 -32.97 -6.33 9.85
N GLN A 20 -32.75 -6.68 8.58
CA GLN A 20 -33.75 -6.62 7.53
C GLN A 20 -33.35 -7.47 6.33
N THR A 21 -34.36 -8.11 5.74
CA THR A 21 -34.33 -8.95 4.55
C THR A 21 -33.57 -8.30 3.39
N SER A 22 -32.91 -9.13 2.56
CA SER A 22 -32.02 -8.79 1.42
C SER A 22 -32.15 -7.34 0.89
N LEU A 23 -31.06 -6.58 1.01
CA LEU A 23 -30.92 -5.19 0.54
C LEU A 23 -30.79 -5.08 -0.99
N CYS A 24 -30.97 -6.19 -1.73
CA CYS A 24 -30.91 -6.27 -3.18
C CYS A 24 -32.22 -5.89 -3.92
N SER A 25 -33.23 -5.42 -3.21
CA SER A 25 -34.58 -5.18 -3.76
C SER A 25 -34.81 -3.73 -4.22
N SER A 26 -34.59 -3.48 -5.51
CA SER A 26 -35.36 -2.47 -6.27
C SER A 26 -35.55 -2.97 -7.71
N GLY A 27 -36.79 -2.82 -8.19
CA GLY A 27 -37.42 -3.65 -9.23
C GLY A 27 -36.68 -3.74 -10.57
N VAL A 28 -36.60 -4.97 -11.08
CA VAL A 28 -36.21 -5.27 -12.46
C VAL A 28 -37.22 -6.26 -13.03
N SER A 29 -38.13 -5.76 -13.86
CA SER A 29 -39.01 -6.60 -14.67
C SER A 29 -38.19 -7.25 -15.79
N ARG A 30 -38.20 -8.59 -15.87
CA ARG A 30 -37.55 -9.36 -16.95
C ARG A 30 -38.34 -9.20 -18.26
N ARG A 31 -38.04 -8.18 -19.06
CA ARG A 31 -38.35 -8.18 -20.51
C ARG A 31 -37.05 -8.30 -21.30
N ARG A 32 -36.91 -9.40 -22.06
CA ARG A 32 -35.78 -9.61 -22.98
C ARG A 32 -35.76 -8.49 -24.01
N VAL A 33 -34.64 -7.78 -24.11
CA VAL A 33 -34.34 -6.89 -25.23
C VAL A 33 -33.35 -7.62 -26.11
N ALA A 34 -33.68 -7.83 -27.38
CA ALA A 34 -32.77 -8.49 -28.31
C ALA A 34 -31.48 -7.65 -28.47
N PRO A 35 -30.29 -8.22 -28.30
CA PRO A 35 -29.04 -7.46 -28.43
C PRO A 35 -28.92 -6.90 -29.85
N ARG A 36 -28.75 -5.58 -29.97
CA ARG A 36 -28.40 -4.97 -31.26
C ARG A 36 -26.94 -5.31 -31.56
N ARG A 37 -26.71 -5.98 -32.70
CA ARG A 37 -25.37 -6.38 -33.15
C ARG A 37 -24.55 -5.14 -33.53
N ILE A 38 -23.71 -4.65 -32.63
CA ILE A 38 -22.57 -3.81 -33.00
C ILE A 38 -21.43 -4.76 -33.40
N ARG A 39 -21.00 -4.67 -34.67
CA ARG A 39 -19.87 -5.46 -35.20
C ARG A 39 -18.57 -5.05 -34.49
N LEU A 40 -18.21 -5.75 -33.42
CA LEU A 40 -16.79 -6.02 -33.16
C LEU A 40 -16.34 -7.09 -34.14
N VAL A 41 -15.16 -6.90 -34.74
CA VAL A 41 -14.60 -7.79 -35.76
C VAL A 41 -14.48 -9.19 -35.15
N SER A 42 -15.37 -10.09 -35.57
CA SER A 42 -15.64 -11.40 -34.97
C SER A 42 -14.59 -12.47 -35.34
N THR A 43 -13.32 -12.11 -35.35
CA THR A 43 -12.22 -13.01 -35.74
C THR A 43 -11.17 -13.21 -34.64
N VAL A 44 -11.25 -12.48 -33.53
CA VAL A 44 -10.24 -12.56 -32.46
C VAL A 44 -10.68 -13.57 -31.40
N LYS A 45 -9.88 -14.64 -31.22
CA LYS A 45 -10.00 -15.55 -30.08
C LYS A 45 -9.65 -14.79 -28.80
N THR A 46 -10.66 -14.39 -28.02
CA THR A 46 -10.47 -13.68 -26.75
C THR A 46 -9.92 -14.63 -25.68
N SER A 47 -9.03 -14.13 -24.82
CA SER A 47 -8.60 -14.78 -23.58
C SER A 47 -9.55 -14.49 -22.41
N VAL A 48 -10.36 -13.43 -22.52
CA VAL A 48 -11.33 -13.04 -21.49
C VAL A 48 -12.49 -14.03 -21.50
N ARG A 49 -12.87 -14.48 -20.31
CA ARG A 49 -13.91 -15.49 -20.06
C ARG A 49 -15.00 -14.97 -19.13
N VAL A 50 -14.64 -14.08 -18.22
CA VAL A 50 -15.59 -13.45 -17.29
C VAL A 50 -15.41 -11.94 -17.27
N VAL A 51 -16.51 -11.20 -17.23
CA VAL A 51 -16.50 -9.77 -16.94
C VAL A 51 -17.47 -9.47 -15.80
N ASN A 52 -17.01 -8.72 -14.81
CA ASN A 52 -17.89 -8.13 -13.83
C ASN A 52 -18.43 -6.78 -14.32
N ILE A 53 -19.73 -6.72 -14.61
CA ILE A 53 -20.43 -5.52 -15.10
C ILE A 53 -21.22 -4.80 -13.99
N GLY A 54 -20.99 -5.17 -12.74
CA GLY A 54 -21.54 -4.44 -11.61
C GLY A 54 -20.95 -3.04 -11.50
N LEU A 55 -21.80 -2.08 -11.16
CA LEU A 55 -21.38 -0.70 -10.89
C LEU A 55 -21.11 -0.52 -9.38
N GLY A 56 -19.93 -0.01 -9.06
CA GLY A 56 -19.53 0.33 -7.70
C GLY A 56 -18.38 -0.50 -7.15
N THR A 57 -17.39 0.18 -6.61
CA THR A 57 -16.06 -0.36 -6.29
C THR A 57 -16.05 -1.49 -5.25
N THR A 58 -16.75 -1.40 -4.11
CA THR A 58 -16.65 -2.43 -3.05
C THR A 58 -16.96 -3.86 -3.53
N ALA A 59 -18.03 -4.03 -4.31
CA ALA A 59 -18.48 -5.33 -4.79
C ALA A 59 -17.68 -5.84 -6.00
N THR A 60 -17.23 -4.94 -6.88
CA THR A 60 -16.32 -5.29 -7.97
C THR A 60 -14.94 -5.70 -7.44
N HIS A 61 -14.47 -5.09 -6.34
CA HIS A 61 -13.28 -5.54 -5.60
C HIS A 61 -13.44 -6.94 -5.01
N LEU A 62 -14.61 -7.26 -4.42
CA LEU A 62 -14.86 -8.60 -3.87
C LEU A 62 -14.81 -9.67 -4.95
N SER A 63 -15.49 -9.44 -6.08
CA SER A 63 -15.45 -10.33 -7.24
C SER A 63 -14.03 -10.51 -7.80
N TYR A 64 -13.24 -9.42 -7.88
CA TYR A 64 -11.83 -9.48 -8.26
C TYR A 64 -10.99 -10.32 -7.27
N ALA A 65 -11.17 -10.09 -5.96
CA ALA A 65 -10.45 -10.82 -4.93
C ALA A 65 -10.75 -12.33 -4.99
N VAL A 66 -12.00 -12.69 -5.26
CA VAL A 66 -12.41 -14.08 -5.47
C VAL A 66 -11.73 -14.67 -6.69
N ALA A 67 -11.73 -13.98 -7.84
CA ALA A 67 -11.08 -14.45 -9.04
C ALA A 67 -9.57 -14.66 -8.83
N CYS A 68 -8.91 -13.75 -8.10
CA CYS A 68 -7.51 -13.89 -7.72
C CYS A 68 -7.26 -15.08 -6.79
N ARG A 69 -8.11 -15.31 -5.79
CA ARG A 69 -7.99 -16.46 -4.90
C ARG A 69 -8.18 -17.77 -5.66
N ALA A 70 -9.04 -17.77 -6.68
CA ALA A 70 -9.26 -18.88 -7.58
C ALA A 70 -8.11 -19.10 -8.60
N ARG A 71 -7.05 -18.28 -8.56
CA ARG A 71 -5.92 -18.28 -9.50
C ARG A 71 -6.31 -17.97 -10.95
N ILE A 72 -7.40 -17.23 -11.14
CA ILE A 72 -7.83 -16.77 -12.46
C ILE A 72 -7.02 -15.51 -12.80
N PRO A 73 -6.35 -15.42 -13.95
CA PRO A 73 -5.72 -14.21 -14.46
C PRO A 73 -6.73 -13.07 -14.54
N SER A 74 -6.67 -12.13 -13.59
CA SER A 74 -7.74 -11.15 -13.39
C SER A 74 -7.20 -9.74 -13.24
N CYS A 75 -7.99 -8.76 -13.67
CA CYS A 75 -7.65 -7.33 -13.57
C CYS A 75 -8.84 -6.49 -13.09
N HIS A 76 -8.56 -5.53 -12.22
CA HIS A 76 -9.49 -4.55 -11.66
C HIS A 76 -8.79 -3.18 -11.59
N PHE A 77 -9.29 -2.20 -12.37
CA PHE A 77 -8.71 -0.86 -12.51
C PHE A 77 -7.20 -0.81 -12.83
N PHE A 78 -6.33 -0.71 -11.82
CA PHE A 78 -4.88 -0.65 -12.01
C PHE A 78 -4.19 -1.83 -11.31
N VAL A 79 -4.96 -2.78 -10.80
CA VAL A 79 -4.50 -3.92 -10.03
C VAL A 79 -4.83 -5.18 -10.82
N CYS A 80 -3.86 -6.09 -10.94
CA CYS A 80 -4.10 -7.38 -11.55
C CYS A 80 -3.35 -8.49 -10.83
N CYS A 81 -3.90 -9.70 -10.87
CA CYS A 81 -3.33 -10.92 -10.30
C CYS A 81 -3.21 -12.01 -11.38
N HIS A 82 -2.20 -12.88 -11.26
CA HIS A 82 -1.97 -14.02 -12.16
C HIS A 82 -1.90 -13.67 -13.66
N VAL A 83 -1.60 -12.43 -14.01
CA VAL A 83 -1.43 -11.96 -15.40
C VAL A 83 0.02 -11.53 -15.67
N GLY A 84 0.48 -11.77 -16.90
CA GLY A 84 1.82 -11.39 -17.36
C GLY A 84 1.99 -9.87 -17.56
N LYS A 85 3.24 -9.43 -17.76
CA LYS A 85 3.59 -8.00 -17.90
C LYS A 85 2.91 -7.33 -19.10
N ALA A 86 2.86 -8.03 -20.25
CA ALA A 86 2.19 -7.54 -21.46
C ALA A 86 0.68 -7.32 -21.22
N ALA A 87 0.03 -8.24 -20.53
CA ALA A 87 -1.37 -8.15 -20.14
C ALA A 87 -1.68 -6.99 -19.20
N LYS A 88 -0.83 -6.78 -18.19
CA LYS A 88 -0.95 -5.61 -17.29
C LYS A 88 -0.82 -4.30 -18.06
N ALA A 89 0.08 -4.23 -19.04
CA ALA A 89 0.26 -3.05 -19.87
C ALA A 89 -0.96 -2.79 -20.79
N ALA A 90 -1.51 -3.84 -21.41
CA ALA A 90 -2.73 -3.77 -22.22
C ALA A 90 -3.92 -3.26 -21.39
N HIS A 91 -4.15 -3.85 -20.20
CA HIS A 91 -5.18 -3.40 -19.27
C HIS A 91 -4.97 -1.95 -18.82
N GLY A 92 -3.73 -1.59 -18.48
CA GLY A 92 -3.38 -0.23 -18.09
C GLY A 92 -3.68 0.81 -19.19
N ARG A 93 -3.45 0.48 -20.46
CA ARG A 93 -3.84 1.35 -21.59
C ARG A 93 -5.35 1.55 -21.67
N ALA A 94 -6.15 0.49 -21.50
CA ALA A 94 -7.61 0.59 -21.49
C ALA A 94 -8.12 1.48 -20.35
N VAL A 95 -7.53 1.38 -19.16
CA VAL A 95 -7.92 2.20 -18.00
C VAL A 95 -7.45 3.65 -18.14
N GLN A 96 -6.26 3.90 -18.71
CA GLN A 96 -5.80 5.25 -19.04
C GLN A 96 -6.67 5.92 -20.10
N TRP A 97 -7.08 5.16 -21.13
CA TRP A 97 -8.06 5.62 -22.11
C TRP A 97 -9.36 6.04 -21.43
N PHE A 98 -9.88 5.24 -20.49
CA PHE A 98 -11.11 5.55 -19.77
C PHE A 98 -11.04 6.90 -19.05
N TRP A 99 -9.95 7.17 -18.34
CA TRP A 99 -9.77 8.46 -17.66
C TRP A 99 -9.61 9.63 -18.62
N ARG A 100 -8.94 9.43 -19.76
CA ARG A 100 -8.86 10.44 -20.82
C ARG A 100 -10.25 10.74 -21.39
N TRP A 101 -11.06 9.71 -21.60
CA TRP A 101 -12.44 9.84 -22.07
C TRP A 101 -13.32 10.60 -21.08
N VAL A 102 -13.34 10.19 -19.79
CA VAL A 102 -14.09 10.91 -18.74
C VAL A 102 -13.70 12.38 -18.70
N ARG A 103 -12.40 12.67 -18.79
CA ARG A 103 -11.89 14.04 -18.82
C ARG A 103 -12.38 14.81 -20.04
N CYS A 104 -12.28 14.25 -21.25
CA CYS A 104 -12.69 14.95 -22.46
C CYS A 104 -14.20 15.19 -22.51
N VAL A 105 -15.04 14.26 -22.00
CA VAL A 105 -16.49 14.46 -21.98
C VAL A 105 -16.85 15.63 -21.08
N ARG A 106 -16.20 15.71 -19.91
CA ARG A 106 -16.39 16.80 -18.96
C ARG A 106 -15.92 18.15 -19.50
N GLU A 107 -14.80 18.16 -20.21
CA GLU A 107 -14.23 19.36 -20.82
C GLU A 107 -14.90 19.71 -22.18
N ARG A 108 -15.80 18.85 -22.70
CA ARG A 108 -16.39 18.94 -24.04
C ARG A 108 -15.35 19.00 -25.17
N THR A 109 -14.28 18.23 -25.03
CA THR A 109 -13.13 18.20 -25.95
C THR A 109 -12.97 16.87 -26.69
N CYS A 110 -13.94 15.96 -26.62
CA CYS A 110 -13.80 14.65 -27.25
C CYS A 110 -13.91 14.74 -28.79
N GLY A 111 -12.93 14.19 -29.51
CA GLY A 111 -13.03 13.95 -30.95
C GLY A 111 -13.50 12.55 -31.31
N SER A 112 -13.89 12.33 -32.56
CA SER A 112 -14.31 11.02 -33.12
C SER A 112 -13.27 9.89 -32.95
N ARG A 113 -11.99 10.24 -32.82
CA ARG A 113 -10.86 9.29 -32.65
C ARG A 113 -10.95 8.47 -31.35
N VAL A 114 -11.65 8.95 -30.32
CA VAL A 114 -11.70 8.28 -29.01
C VAL A 114 -12.32 6.88 -29.08
N VAL A 115 -13.22 6.64 -30.03
CA VAL A 115 -13.86 5.33 -30.27
C VAL A 115 -12.90 4.34 -30.95
N GLY A 116 -12.03 4.82 -31.84
CA GLY A 116 -10.98 4.02 -32.44
C GLY A 116 -9.96 3.56 -31.40
N GLU A 117 -9.53 4.47 -30.53
CA GLU A 117 -8.59 4.17 -29.42
C GLU A 117 -9.18 3.17 -28.42
N LEU A 118 -10.50 3.21 -28.18
CA LEU A 118 -11.18 2.22 -27.36
C LEU A 118 -11.07 0.82 -27.96
N ARG A 119 -11.38 0.69 -29.25
CA ARG A 119 -11.35 -0.60 -29.94
C ARG A 119 -9.94 -1.21 -29.95
N GLU A 120 -8.91 -0.38 -30.14
CA GLU A 120 -7.52 -0.81 -30.07
C GLU A 120 -7.14 -1.27 -28.66
N ALA A 121 -7.45 -0.46 -27.64
CA ALA A 121 -7.17 -0.81 -26.25
C ALA A 121 -7.93 -2.05 -25.77
N LEU A 122 -9.14 -2.29 -26.27
CA LEU A 122 -9.90 -3.51 -26.00
C LEU A 122 -9.30 -4.71 -26.72
N GLY A 123 -8.90 -4.58 -27.99
CA GLY A 123 -8.25 -5.66 -28.75
C GLY A 123 -6.98 -6.17 -28.05
N ASP A 124 -6.18 -5.25 -27.52
CA ASP A 124 -5.00 -5.57 -26.72
C ASP A 124 -5.36 -6.38 -25.48
N VAL A 125 -6.39 -5.98 -24.74
CA VAL A 125 -6.82 -6.66 -23.51
C VAL A 125 -7.38 -8.04 -23.82
N LEU A 126 -8.24 -8.13 -24.84
CA LEU A 126 -8.90 -9.37 -25.26
C LEU A 126 -7.90 -10.45 -25.71
N SER A 127 -6.74 -10.08 -26.22
CA SER A 127 -5.70 -11.03 -26.66
C SER A 127 -4.57 -11.24 -25.65
N SER A 128 -4.59 -10.56 -24.51
CA SER A 128 -3.42 -10.47 -23.63
C SER A 128 -3.19 -11.63 -22.65
N GLY A 129 -4.17 -12.53 -22.50
CA GLY A 129 -4.14 -13.59 -21.48
C GLY A 129 -4.84 -13.22 -20.16
N VAL A 130 -5.47 -12.04 -20.06
CA VAL A 130 -6.43 -11.76 -18.98
C VAL A 130 -7.68 -12.60 -19.21
N GLN A 131 -8.16 -13.27 -18.15
CA GLN A 131 -9.33 -14.14 -18.18
C GLN A 131 -10.54 -13.53 -17.46
N SER A 132 -10.33 -12.71 -16.43
CA SER A 132 -11.43 -12.02 -15.74
C SER A 132 -11.18 -10.51 -15.64
N LEU A 133 -12.18 -9.70 -15.99
CA LEU A 133 -12.12 -8.24 -15.92
C LEU A 133 -13.17 -7.70 -14.97
N HIS A 134 -12.82 -6.72 -14.15
CA HIS A 134 -13.72 -6.18 -13.15
C HIS A 134 -13.75 -4.65 -13.19
N ASP A 135 -14.96 -4.08 -13.21
CA ASP A 135 -15.22 -2.63 -13.16
C ASP A 135 -14.90 -1.89 -14.48
N SER A 136 -14.92 -0.56 -14.43
CA SER A 136 -14.73 0.37 -15.53
C SER A 136 -13.30 0.25 -16.11
N PRO A 137 -13.13 0.33 -17.44
CA PRO A 137 -14.15 0.66 -18.45
C PRO A 137 -15.07 -0.49 -18.84
N TYR A 138 -14.79 -1.73 -18.43
CA TYR A 138 -15.44 -2.92 -18.97
C TYR A 138 -16.92 -3.04 -18.59
N ALA A 139 -17.29 -2.53 -17.42
CA ALA A 139 -18.68 -2.43 -16.99
C ALA A 139 -19.55 -1.59 -17.95
N PHE A 140 -18.96 -0.76 -18.79
CA PHE A 140 -19.68 0.04 -19.78
C PHE A 140 -19.81 -0.66 -21.14
N LEU A 141 -19.20 -1.84 -21.29
CA LEU A 141 -19.07 -2.55 -22.57
C LEU A 141 -19.79 -3.89 -22.54
N ALA A 142 -20.91 -3.94 -21.81
CA ALA A 142 -21.68 -5.16 -21.57
C ALA A 142 -22.07 -5.85 -22.88
N THR A 143 -22.56 -5.07 -23.84
CA THR A 143 -23.01 -5.52 -25.16
C THR A 143 -21.87 -6.13 -25.96
N GLU A 144 -20.69 -5.49 -25.94
CA GLU A 144 -19.48 -5.93 -26.64
C GLU A 144 -19.00 -7.26 -26.10
N PHE A 145 -18.97 -7.40 -24.78
CA PHE A 145 -18.57 -8.64 -24.13
C PHE A 145 -19.59 -9.76 -24.34
N ALA A 146 -20.89 -9.45 -24.37
CA ALA A 146 -21.93 -10.43 -24.64
C ALA A 146 -21.81 -11.01 -26.05
N ALA A 147 -21.47 -10.17 -27.04
CA ALA A 147 -21.19 -10.61 -28.40
C ALA A 147 -19.95 -11.52 -28.53
N LEU A 148 -19.05 -11.53 -27.54
CA LEU A 148 -17.88 -12.39 -27.46
C LEU A 148 -18.14 -13.71 -26.72
N GLY A 149 -19.36 -13.94 -26.24
CA GLY A 149 -19.72 -15.16 -25.50
C GLY A 149 -19.02 -15.28 -24.15
N VAL A 150 -18.63 -14.16 -23.52
CA VAL A 150 -18.07 -14.19 -22.16
C VAL A 150 -19.19 -14.27 -21.13
N ARG A 151 -18.90 -14.86 -19.97
CA ARG A 151 -19.83 -14.92 -18.85
C ARG A 151 -19.77 -13.65 -18.01
N PHE A 152 -20.84 -13.39 -17.28
CA PHE A 152 -20.98 -12.17 -16.50
C PHE A 152 -21.13 -12.43 -15.01
N VAL A 153 -20.43 -11.63 -14.22
CA VAL A 153 -20.73 -11.44 -12.81
C VAL A 153 -21.40 -10.08 -12.66
N GLN A 154 -22.61 -10.04 -12.14
CA GLN A 154 -23.34 -8.80 -11.91
C GLN A 154 -23.44 -8.55 -10.41
N THR A 155 -22.65 -7.59 -9.91
CA THR A 155 -22.77 -7.21 -8.50
C THR A 155 -23.92 -6.23 -8.29
N ARG A 156 -24.86 -6.57 -7.40
CA ARG A 156 -26.08 -5.79 -7.14
C ARG A 156 -25.98 -5.03 -5.81
N ARG A 157 -26.70 -3.90 -5.74
CA ARG A 157 -26.77 -2.98 -4.58
C ARG A 157 -28.10 -2.23 -4.59
N GLN A 158 -28.47 -1.67 -3.44
CA GLN A 158 -29.52 -0.65 -3.34
C GLN A 158 -29.09 0.61 -4.12
N SER A 159 -29.90 1.04 -5.08
CA SER A 159 -29.59 2.09 -6.06
C SER A 159 -29.44 3.48 -5.42
N ARG A 160 -30.43 3.91 -4.63
CA ARG A 160 -30.46 5.20 -3.94
C ARG A 160 -29.30 5.36 -2.98
N GLU A 161 -29.07 4.34 -2.16
CA GLU A 161 -28.00 4.30 -1.18
C GLU A 161 -26.65 4.38 -1.88
N TRP A 162 -26.46 3.65 -2.98
CA TRP A 162 -25.23 3.76 -3.77
C TRP A 162 -25.03 5.18 -4.34
N VAL A 163 -26.08 5.81 -4.89
CA VAL A 163 -25.99 7.17 -5.46
C VAL A 163 -25.73 8.21 -4.38
N GLU A 164 -26.45 8.16 -3.26
CA GLU A 164 -26.28 9.09 -2.14
C GLU A 164 -24.87 8.99 -1.56
N ARG A 165 -24.37 7.77 -1.37
CA ARG A 165 -22.98 7.52 -0.93
C ARG A 165 -21.96 7.97 -1.98
N ARG A 166 -22.25 7.83 -3.27
CA ARG A 166 -21.37 8.32 -4.34
C ARG A 166 -21.32 9.85 -4.39
N ARG A 167 -22.44 10.54 -4.11
CA ARG A 167 -22.47 12.00 -3.99
C ARG A 167 -21.67 12.51 -2.80
N THR A 168 -21.70 11.83 -1.65
CA THR A 168 -20.89 12.25 -0.49
C THR A 168 -19.39 12.06 -0.73
N GLN A 169 -19.01 11.07 -1.52
CA GLN A 169 -17.61 10.78 -1.87
C GLN A 169 -17.06 11.71 -2.96
N VAL A 170 -17.92 12.23 -3.84
CA VAL A 170 -17.53 13.08 -4.96
C VAL A 170 -18.49 14.28 -5.12
N PRO A 171 -18.67 15.12 -4.08
CA PRO A 171 -19.78 16.09 -4.01
C PRO A 171 -19.76 17.21 -5.06
N PHE A 172 -18.66 17.35 -5.80
CA PHE A 172 -18.44 18.47 -6.72
C PHE A 172 -18.17 18.06 -8.18
N LEU A 173 -18.29 16.77 -8.54
CA LEU A 173 -18.04 16.32 -9.91
C LEU A 173 -19.31 15.71 -10.51
N PRO A 174 -19.94 16.35 -11.52
CA PRO A 174 -21.04 15.71 -12.23
C PRO A 174 -20.54 14.50 -13.02
N ASP A 175 -21.34 13.43 -13.03
CA ASP A 175 -21.03 12.22 -13.81
C ASP A 175 -21.53 12.40 -15.25
N PRO A 176 -20.78 11.90 -16.26
CA PRO A 176 -21.22 11.88 -17.64
C PRO A 176 -22.34 10.87 -17.79
N VAL A 177 -23.42 11.35 -18.38
CA VAL A 177 -24.70 10.69 -18.41
C VAL A 177 -25.22 10.74 -19.84
N CYS A 178 -25.63 9.61 -20.42
CA CYS A 178 -26.08 9.61 -21.82
C CYS A 178 -27.32 10.48 -22.01
N ARG A 179 -27.29 11.43 -22.93
CA ARG A 179 -28.47 12.21 -23.31
C ARG A 179 -29.49 11.24 -23.90
N ALA A 180 -30.58 11.01 -23.17
CA ALA A 180 -31.52 9.96 -23.50
C ALA A 180 -31.98 10.05 -24.97
N PRO A 181 -32.05 8.95 -25.73
CA PRO A 181 -33.06 8.87 -26.78
C PRO A 181 -34.43 8.87 -26.10
N ALA A 182 -35.44 9.47 -26.73
CA ALA A 182 -36.75 9.85 -26.16
C ALA A 182 -37.61 8.73 -25.52
N SER A 183 -37.06 7.56 -25.21
CA SER A 183 -37.76 6.38 -24.69
C SER A 183 -37.20 5.83 -23.36
N GLY A 184 -36.38 6.58 -22.61
CA GLY A 184 -35.99 6.20 -21.24
C GLY A 184 -35.20 4.88 -21.11
N GLY A 185 -34.32 4.59 -22.07
CA GLY A 185 -33.57 3.32 -22.16
C GLY A 185 -32.21 3.27 -21.44
N SER A 186 -31.72 2.04 -21.30
CA SER A 186 -30.54 1.56 -20.57
C SER A 186 -29.20 2.29 -20.77
N PHE A 187 -28.28 2.10 -19.81
CA PHE A 187 -26.87 2.47 -19.96
C PHE A 187 -26.21 1.50 -20.97
N ASP A 188 -26.26 1.85 -22.26
CA ASP A 188 -25.41 1.26 -23.29
C ASP A 188 -24.47 2.35 -23.82
N PHE A 189 -23.20 2.25 -23.44
CA PHE A 189 -22.17 3.21 -23.79
C PHE A 189 -21.95 3.30 -25.30
N MET A 190 -21.92 2.16 -25.99
CA MET A 190 -21.61 2.12 -27.41
C MET A 190 -22.79 2.58 -28.24
N ASP A 191 -24.03 2.30 -27.83
CA ASP A 191 -25.22 2.88 -28.45
C ASP A 191 -25.28 4.40 -28.26
N CYS A 192 -24.97 4.88 -27.06
CA CYS A 192 -24.92 6.30 -26.73
C CYS A 192 -23.93 7.06 -27.62
N VAL A 193 -22.76 6.48 -27.87
CA VAL A 193 -21.73 7.06 -28.73
C VAL A 193 -22.03 6.85 -30.22
N ALA A 194 -22.60 5.71 -30.62
CA ALA A 194 -22.89 5.39 -32.03
C ALA A 194 -24.05 6.21 -32.61
N ALA A 195 -25.02 6.62 -31.79
CA ALA A 195 -26.22 7.33 -32.24
C ALA A 195 -26.00 8.79 -32.68
N ARG A 196 -24.85 9.42 -32.36
CA ARG A 196 -24.66 10.88 -32.52
C ARG A 196 -23.44 11.35 -33.34
N GLY A 197 -22.79 10.44 -34.10
CA GLY A 197 -21.76 10.83 -35.07
C GLY A 197 -20.44 11.35 -34.46
N ASN A 198 -19.78 12.29 -35.15
CA ASN A 198 -18.34 12.61 -34.99
C ASN A 198 -17.92 13.28 -33.66
N ASN A 199 -18.86 13.72 -32.81
CA ASN A 199 -18.54 14.35 -31.53
C ASN A 199 -19.14 13.57 -30.35
N VAL A 200 -18.30 12.79 -29.69
CA VAL A 200 -18.67 11.98 -28.52
C VAL A 200 -19.20 12.84 -27.37
N SER A 201 -18.78 14.09 -27.24
CA SER A 201 -19.27 14.98 -26.17
C SER A 201 -20.75 15.36 -26.33
N ASP A 202 -21.33 15.27 -27.53
CA ASP A 202 -22.73 15.60 -27.79
C ASP A 202 -23.70 14.47 -27.40
N ALA A 203 -23.16 13.27 -27.19
CA ALA A 203 -23.90 12.12 -26.68
C ALA A 203 -24.16 12.17 -25.17
N PHE A 204 -23.42 12.99 -24.42
CA PHE A 204 -23.49 13.02 -22.95
C PHE A 204 -23.91 14.40 -22.38
N GLU A 205 -24.62 14.35 -21.26
CA GLU A 205 -24.89 15.45 -20.35
C GLU A 205 -24.22 15.20 -19.00
N LEU A 206 -24.09 16.24 -18.19
CA LEU A 206 -23.51 16.17 -16.85
C LEU A 206 -24.65 16.32 -15.85
N SER A 207 -24.89 15.30 -15.00
CA SER A 207 -25.93 15.37 -13.96
C SER A 207 -25.35 15.11 -12.56
N THR A 208 -25.93 15.79 -11.57
CA THR A 208 -25.68 15.59 -10.13
C THR A 208 -26.96 15.21 -9.37
N ALA A 209 -28.10 15.08 -10.07
CA ALA A 209 -29.39 14.80 -9.45
C ALA A 209 -29.47 13.32 -9.04
N VAL A 210 -29.89 13.07 -7.80
CA VAL A 210 -29.97 11.70 -7.24
C VAL A 210 -30.92 10.85 -8.07
N ALA A 211 -32.10 11.37 -8.40
CA ALA A 211 -33.10 10.65 -9.17
C ALA A 211 -32.58 10.23 -10.55
N ASP A 212 -31.85 11.10 -11.25
CA ASP A 212 -31.30 10.80 -12.58
C ASP A 212 -30.22 9.71 -12.52
N LEU A 213 -29.30 9.82 -11.56
CA LEU A 213 -28.21 8.86 -11.38
C LEU A 213 -28.76 7.50 -10.89
N GLU A 214 -29.80 7.53 -10.05
CA GLU A 214 -30.44 6.33 -9.52
C GLU A 214 -31.20 5.59 -10.61
N ALA A 215 -32.06 6.29 -11.36
CA ALA A 215 -32.80 5.71 -12.48
C ALA A 215 -31.87 5.05 -13.50
N ARG A 216 -30.70 5.64 -13.74
CA ARG A 216 -29.69 5.10 -14.67
C ARG A 216 -28.96 3.89 -14.12
N PHE A 217 -28.63 3.89 -12.83
CA PHE A 217 -28.07 2.71 -12.18
C PHE A 217 -29.04 1.52 -12.24
N VAL A 218 -30.33 1.75 -11.95
CA VAL A 218 -31.38 0.73 -12.05
C VAL A 218 -31.54 0.24 -13.51
N ALA A 219 -31.54 1.16 -14.48
CA ALA A 219 -31.64 0.82 -15.89
C ALA A 219 -30.43 0.00 -16.39
N HIS A 220 -29.21 0.31 -15.94
CA HIS A 220 -28.01 -0.47 -16.23
C HIS A 220 -28.12 -1.90 -15.69
N GLN A 221 -28.53 -2.04 -14.42
CA GLN A 221 -28.67 -3.36 -13.80
C GLN A 221 -29.76 -4.20 -14.49
N THR A 222 -30.85 -3.56 -14.89
CA THR A 222 -31.93 -4.20 -15.68
C THR A 222 -31.41 -4.68 -17.03
N TYR A 223 -30.63 -3.84 -17.70
CA TYR A 223 -30.08 -4.13 -19.01
C TYR A 223 -29.14 -5.33 -19.00
N VAL A 224 -28.17 -5.34 -18.08
CA VAL A 224 -27.21 -6.45 -17.93
C VAL A 224 -27.92 -7.78 -17.70
N ALA A 225 -28.96 -7.79 -16.85
CA ALA A 225 -29.76 -8.98 -16.59
C ALA A 225 -30.57 -9.46 -17.81
N SER A 226 -30.78 -8.60 -18.80
CA SER A 226 -31.49 -8.92 -20.05
C SER A 226 -30.57 -9.34 -21.20
N LEU A 227 -29.25 -9.12 -21.09
CA LEU A 227 -28.29 -9.30 -22.17
C LEU A 227 -27.85 -10.76 -22.40
N VAL A 228 -27.88 -11.59 -21.36
CA VAL A 228 -27.40 -12.98 -21.39
C VAL A 228 -28.39 -13.92 -20.72
N ASP A 229 -28.28 -15.21 -21.05
CA ASP A 229 -29.05 -16.25 -20.39
C ASP A 229 -28.60 -16.46 -18.93
N GLU A 230 -29.50 -16.98 -18.12
CA GLU A 230 -29.29 -17.19 -16.67
C GLU A 230 -28.09 -18.12 -16.38
N ALA A 231 -27.74 -19.01 -17.30
CA ALA A 231 -26.57 -19.88 -17.19
C ALA A 231 -25.22 -19.13 -17.34
N ASP A 232 -25.22 -17.96 -17.98
CA ASP A 232 -24.02 -17.15 -18.24
C ASP A 232 -23.99 -15.87 -17.38
N LEU A 233 -24.91 -15.76 -16.41
CA LEU A 233 -25.01 -14.63 -15.49
C LEU A 233 -25.00 -15.10 -14.03
N PHE A 234 -23.98 -14.68 -13.29
CA PHE A 234 -23.94 -14.85 -11.84
C PHE A 234 -24.22 -13.52 -11.12
N GLN A 235 -25.33 -13.42 -10.42
CA GLN A 235 -25.68 -12.21 -9.65
C GLN A 235 -25.16 -12.30 -8.22
N LEU A 236 -24.31 -11.36 -7.83
CA LEU A 236 -23.69 -11.30 -6.50
C LEU A 236 -24.25 -10.13 -5.70
N CYS A 237 -25.02 -10.42 -4.66
CA CYS A 237 -25.51 -9.44 -3.70
C CYS A 237 -24.48 -9.22 -2.58
N ALA A 238 -23.68 -8.16 -2.72
CA ALA A 238 -22.50 -7.95 -1.89
C ALA A 238 -22.79 -7.55 -0.42
N TRP A 239 -24.06 -7.42 -0.04
CA TRP A 239 -24.53 -6.97 1.28
C TRP A 239 -25.53 -7.94 1.93
N ASP A 240 -25.75 -9.11 1.34
CA ASP A 240 -26.56 -10.14 2.00
C ASP A 240 -25.72 -10.82 3.11
N GLU A 241 -26.37 -11.30 4.17
CA GLU A 241 -25.71 -11.89 5.34
C GLU A 241 -24.88 -13.14 4.99
N ASP A 242 -25.24 -13.83 3.91
CA ASP A 242 -24.63 -15.03 3.36
C ASP A 242 -23.69 -14.76 2.17
N VAL A 243 -23.26 -13.50 1.96
CA VAL A 243 -22.36 -13.10 0.87
C VAL A 243 -21.11 -14.00 0.75
N GLN A 244 -20.61 -14.56 1.85
CA GLN A 244 -19.47 -15.49 1.83
C GLN A 244 -19.75 -16.76 1.01
N THR A 245 -20.94 -17.33 1.13
CA THR A 245 -21.39 -18.49 0.35
C THR A 245 -21.50 -18.12 -1.12
N HIS A 246 -22.13 -16.99 -1.42
CA HIS A 246 -22.26 -16.48 -2.79
C HIS A 246 -20.91 -16.12 -3.44
N LEU A 247 -19.90 -15.73 -2.65
CA LEU A 247 -18.54 -15.50 -3.15
C LEU A 247 -17.85 -16.81 -3.55
N LEU A 248 -18.11 -17.92 -2.85
CA LEU A 248 -17.59 -19.23 -3.23
C LEU A 248 -18.24 -19.74 -4.51
N ASP A 249 -19.55 -19.55 -4.66
CA ASP A 249 -20.29 -19.90 -5.87
C ASP A 249 -19.84 -19.05 -7.07
N ALA A 250 -19.61 -17.75 -6.85
CA ALA A 250 -19.02 -16.86 -7.85
C ALA A 250 -17.62 -17.36 -8.28
N ALA A 251 -16.81 -17.84 -7.33
CA ALA A 251 -15.50 -18.42 -7.62
C ALA A 251 -15.61 -19.66 -8.51
N ALA A 252 -16.55 -20.55 -8.19
CA ALA A 252 -16.82 -21.76 -8.95
C ALA A 252 -17.31 -21.44 -10.36
N PHE A 253 -18.26 -20.50 -10.48
CA PHE A 253 -18.75 -19.98 -11.76
C PHE A 253 -17.62 -19.44 -12.64
N MET A 254 -16.74 -18.61 -12.06
CA MET A 254 -15.59 -18.04 -12.77
C MET A 254 -14.55 -19.09 -13.16
N LYS A 255 -14.31 -20.09 -12.29
CA LYS A 255 -13.42 -21.21 -12.58
C LYS A 255 -13.94 -22.08 -13.71
N ALA A 256 -15.24 -22.42 -13.70
CA ALA A 256 -15.87 -23.21 -14.76
C ALA A 256 -15.74 -22.53 -16.13
N ALA A 257 -15.87 -21.20 -16.17
CA ALA A 257 -15.64 -20.40 -17.38
C ALA A 257 -14.17 -20.42 -17.85
N SER A 258 -13.23 -20.55 -16.90
CA SER A 258 -11.78 -20.56 -17.16
C SER A 258 -11.22 -21.95 -17.50
N SER A 259 -11.88 -23.02 -17.04
CA SER A 259 -11.48 -24.42 -17.23
C SER A 259 -12.03 -25.07 -18.49
N ALA A 260 -13.01 -24.47 -19.16
CA ALA A 260 -13.63 -24.99 -20.38
C ALA A 260 -12.67 -25.16 -21.59
N GLU A 261 -11.37 -24.92 -21.43
CA GLU A 261 -10.35 -25.12 -22.47
C GLU A 261 -9.03 -25.74 -21.93
N SER A 262 -9.01 -26.22 -20.68
CA SER A 262 -7.80 -26.85 -20.08
C SER A 262 -7.39 -28.18 -20.73
N ASP A 263 -8.21 -28.73 -21.63
CA ASP A 263 -7.91 -29.97 -22.36
C ASP A 263 -7.00 -29.76 -23.59
N ILE A 264 -6.68 -28.53 -24.00
CA ILE A 264 -5.88 -28.27 -25.21
C ILE A 264 -4.41 -27.92 -24.91
N ARG A 265 -4.06 -27.51 -23.68
CA ARG A 265 -2.70 -27.03 -23.33
C ARG A 265 -1.81 -28.03 -22.58
N ARG A 266 -2.23 -29.30 -22.45
CA ARG A 266 -1.43 -30.35 -21.79
C ARG A 266 -0.48 -31.10 -22.76
N ALA A 267 -0.27 -30.59 -23.97
CA ALA A 267 0.85 -30.98 -24.84
C ALA A 267 1.78 -29.76 -24.96
N THR A 268 3.10 -29.98 -24.84
CA THR A 268 4.17 -28.95 -24.77
C THR A 268 4.19 -28.25 -23.39
N THR A 269 5.14 -28.43 -22.49
CA THR A 269 6.55 -28.84 -22.57
C THR A 269 7.02 -29.26 -21.17
N ALA A 270 7.79 -30.34 -21.09
CA ALA A 270 8.60 -30.72 -19.94
C ALA A 270 10.09 -30.49 -20.24
N GLU A 271 10.87 -30.28 -19.18
CA GLU A 271 12.32 -30.48 -18.99
C GLU A 271 13.38 -29.36 -19.12
N SER A 272 14.30 -29.46 -18.13
CA SER A 272 15.69 -28.97 -17.97
C SER A 272 15.91 -27.55 -17.38
N GLY A 273 16.78 -27.35 -16.37
CA GLY A 273 17.70 -28.27 -15.69
C GLY A 273 18.30 -27.66 -14.41
N LEU A 274 18.58 -28.52 -13.43
CA LEU A 274 19.50 -28.30 -12.32
C LEU A 274 20.93 -28.42 -12.87
N GLU A 275 21.74 -27.36 -12.81
CA GLU A 275 23.22 -27.39 -12.74
C GLU A 275 23.76 -25.96 -12.82
N GLN A 276 24.01 -25.29 -11.68
CA GLN A 276 24.90 -24.12 -11.59
C GLN A 276 25.12 -23.66 -10.12
N ALA A 277 25.51 -24.57 -9.23
CA ALA A 277 25.79 -24.24 -7.83
C ALA A 277 27.29 -24.19 -7.44
N GLU A 278 28.23 -24.58 -8.31
CA GLU A 278 29.61 -24.87 -7.83
C GLU A 278 30.73 -23.92 -8.25
N ASN A 279 30.48 -22.81 -8.97
CA ASN A 279 31.57 -21.94 -9.45
C ASN A 279 31.69 -20.55 -8.81
N LEU A 280 31.03 -20.25 -7.69
CA LEU A 280 31.11 -18.92 -7.03
C LEU A 280 32.12 -18.81 -5.88
N ALA A 281 32.96 -19.82 -5.65
CA ALA A 281 33.92 -19.84 -4.54
C ALA A 281 35.35 -19.48 -4.99
N ARG A 282 35.57 -18.33 -5.66
CA ARG A 282 36.92 -17.75 -5.83
C ARG A 282 36.90 -16.33 -6.38
N SER A 283 36.68 -15.33 -5.51
CA SER A 283 37.51 -14.10 -5.46
C SER A 283 36.99 -13.10 -4.41
N GLY A 284 37.89 -12.67 -3.51
CA GLY A 284 37.88 -11.30 -2.96
C GLY A 284 37.21 -11.10 -1.59
N ARG A 285 38.03 -11.17 -0.53
CA ARG A 285 37.70 -10.84 0.87
C ARG A 285 37.24 -9.38 1.04
N ALA A 286 36.03 -9.21 1.56
CA ALA A 286 35.71 -8.22 2.59
C ALA A 286 35.13 -9.01 3.76
N SER A 287 35.51 -8.68 5.00
CA SER A 287 34.97 -9.33 6.20
C SER A 287 33.45 -9.18 6.19
N ALA A 288 32.73 -10.26 5.84
CA ALA A 288 31.28 -10.24 5.83
C ALA A 288 30.82 -10.18 7.28
N PHE A 289 30.16 -9.08 7.67
CA PHE A 289 29.44 -9.00 8.93
C PHE A 289 28.63 -10.29 9.11
N ARG A 290 28.79 -10.95 10.25
CA ARG A 290 27.98 -12.11 10.63
C ARG A 290 27.03 -11.65 11.72
N PHE A 291 25.76 -12.00 11.61
CA PHE A 291 24.81 -11.73 12.69
C PHE A 291 25.36 -12.31 13.99
N GLY A 292 25.46 -11.48 15.02
CA GLY A 292 25.74 -11.96 16.37
C GLY A 292 24.60 -12.86 16.84
N THR A 293 24.91 -13.81 17.73
CA THR A 293 23.87 -14.57 18.42
C THR A 293 23.12 -13.62 19.35
N VAL A 294 21.85 -13.36 19.06
CA VAL A 294 20.96 -12.69 20.03
C VAL A 294 20.68 -13.70 21.14
N PRO A 295 21.01 -13.41 22.41
CA PRO A 295 20.72 -14.31 23.52
C PRO A 295 19.22 -14.64 23.58
N LYS A 296 18.84 -15.79 24.17
CA LYS A 296 17.46 -15.99 24.64
C LYS A 296 17.18 -14.96 25.75
N GLY A 297 16.82 -13.75 25.36
CA GLY A 297 16.43 -12.69 26.26
C GLY A 297 15.05 -12.94 26.84
N PRO A 298 14.65 -12.17 27.86
CA PRO A 298 13.30 -12.26 28.42
C PRO A 298 12.27 -12.03 27.31
N ARG A 299 11.17 -12.78 27.36
CA ARG A 299 10.05 -12.52 26.47
C ARG A 299 9.52 -11.11 26.72
N VAL A 300 9.37 -10.35 25.64
CA VAL A 300 8.84 -8.99 25.68
C VAL A 300 7.60 -8.90 24.81
N ASN A 301 6.50 -8.45 25.38
CA ASN A 301 5.23 -8.28 24.68
C ASN A 301 4.94 -6.80 24.43
N PHE A 302 4.23 -6.50 23.33
CA PHE A 302 3.68 -5.17 23.13
C PHE A 302 2.55 -4.90 24.13
N ALA A 303 2.54 -3.72 24.74
CA ALA A 303 1.40 -3.25 25.53
C ALA A 303 0.29 -2.63 24.62
N PRO A 304 -0.99 -2.68 25.01
CA PRO A 304 -2.08 -2.15 24.20
C PRO A 304 -1.92 -0.69 23.75
N GLY A 305 -1.45 0.18 24.63
CA GLY A 305 -1.33 1.60 24.31
C GLY A 305 -0.05 1.97 23.52
N GLU A 306 0.92 1.06 23.37
CA GLU A 306 2.10 1.30 22.52
C GLU A 306 2.01 0.56 21.17
N PHE A 307 1.29 -0.56 21.12
CA PHE A 307 1.30 -1.50 19.99
C PHE A 307 1.07 -0.82 18.64
N ARG A 308 -0.02 -0.05 18.53
CA ARG A 308 -0.35 0.63 17.26
C ARG A 308 0.70 1.66 16.88
N ALA A 309 1.30 2.35 17.84
CA ALA A 309 2.29 3.39 17.59
C ALA A 309 3.65 2.80 17.16
N ALA A 310 4.01 1.63 17.69
CA ALA A 310 5.27 0.93 17.41
C ALA A 310 5.18 0.01 16.18
N ALA A 311 4.22 -0.92 16.17
CA ALA A 311 4.16 -2.03 15.21
C ALA A 311 3.86 -1.59 13.76
N ARG A 312 3.23 -0.42 13.57
CA ARG A 312 3.03 0.18 12.23
C ARG A 312 4.33 0.64 11.55
N HIS A 313 5.42 0.74 12.31
CA HIS A 313 6.75 1.08 11.79
C HIS A 313 7.66 -0.16 11.69
N LEU A 314 7.17 -1.33 12.08
CA LEU A 314 7.87 -2.62 11.95
C LEU A 314 7.34 -3.33 10.71
N PHE A 315 8.05 -3.18 9.60
CA PHE A 315 7.77 -3.88 8.35
C PHE A 315 8.35 -5.28 8.40
N PHE A 316 7.73 -6.26 7.76
CA PHE A 316 8.20 -7.63 7.76
C PHE A 316 8.16 -8.25 6.38
N ASP A 317 9.02 -9.25 6.17
CA ASP A 317 8.97 -10.17 5.04
C ASP A 317 8.96 -11.60 5.56
N ARG A 318 7.87 -12.33 5.32
CA ARG A 318 7.73 -13.72 5.82
C ARG A 318 8.67 -14.69 5.12
N LYS A 319 8.97 -14.46 3.83
CA LYS A 319 9.77 -15.37 3.01
C LYS A 319 11.18 -15.52 3.56
N HIS A 320 11.80 -14.41 3.95
CA HIS A 320 13.16 -14.37 4.48
C HIS A 320 13.19 -14.23 6.01
N LYS A 321 12.03 -14.20 6.68
CA LYS A 321 11.88 -13.96 8.13
C LYS A 321 12.63 -12.72 8.60
N ILE A 322 12.37 -11.58 7.96
CA ILE A 322 13.00 -10.30 8.31
C ILE A 322 11.95 -9.37 8.91
N VAL A 323 12.31 -8.65 9.97
CA VAL A 323 11.57 -7.49 10.47
C VAL A 323 12.48 -6.27 10.38
N LEU A 324 11.98 -5.18 9.80
CA LEU A 324 12.68 -3.93 9.62
C LEU A 324 11.93 -2.80 10.34
N CYS A 325 12.60 -2.12 11.26
CA CYS A 325 12.10 -0.89 11.87
C CYS A 325 12.37 0.32 10.96
N ALA A 326 11.31 0.88 10.38
CA ALA A 326 11.36 2.00 9.46
C ALA A 326 11.18 3.34 10.20
N ILE A 327 12.26 3.84 10.81
CA ILE A 327 12.26 5.12 11.52
C ILE A 327 12.24 6.31 10.53
N PRO A 328 11.28 7.24 10.63
CA PRO A 328 11.28 8.44 9.79
C PRO A 328 12.61 9.20 9.87
N LYS A 329 13.06 9.67 8.70
CA LYS A 329 14.33 10.41 8.50
C LYS A 329 15.60 9.58 8.63
N VAL A 330 15.45 8.25 8.69
CA VAL A 330 16.55 7.28 8.71
C VAL A 330 16.46 6.36 7.49
N ALA A 331 16.38 6.97 6.29
CA ALA A 331 16.17 6.27 5.02
C ALA A 331 14.91 5.38 4.95
N CYS A 332 13.87 5.63 5.76
CA CYS A 332 12.70 4.76 5.86
C CYS A 332 12.04 4.44 4.50
N THR A 333 11.97 5.38 3.57
CA THR A 333 11.45 5.13 2.22
C THR A 333 12.23 4.00 1.52
N GLU A 334 13.57 4.06 1.54
CA GLU A 334 14.43 3.10 0.87
C GLU A 334 14.44 1.75 1.58
N LEU A 335 14.39 1.76 2.91
CA LEU A 335 14.28 0.53 3.71
C LEU A 335 12.93 -0.17 3.53
N ILE A 336 11.83 0.57 3.36
CA ILE A 336 10.52 -0.03 3.05
C ILE A 336 10.51 -0.59 1.62
N LYS A 337 11.13 0.10 0.65
CA LYS A 337 11.34 -0.45 -0.70
C LYS A 337 12.12 -1.76 -0.66
N LEU A 338 13.12 -1.88 0.22
CA LEU A 338 13.83 -3.13 0.43
C LEU A 338 12.89 -4.25 0.87
N VAL A 339 12.02 -4.03 1.86
CA VAL A 339 11.04 -5.03 2.30
C VAL A 339 10.13 -5.45 1.14
N TYR A 340 9.58 -4.49 0.40
CA TYR A 340 8.74 -4.82 -0.76
C TYR A 340 9.50 -5.62 -1.82
N ARG A 341 10.76 -5.27 -2.08
CA ARG A 341 11.58 -6.04 -3.02
C ARG A 341 11.86 -7.46 -2.55
N LEU A 342 12.17 -7.64 -1.27
CA LEU A 342 12.35 -8.95 -0.66
C LEU A 342 11.09 -9.81 -0.84
N SER A 343 9.91 -9.22 -0.64
CA SER A 343 8.62 -9.90 -0.86
C SER A 343 8.25 -10.11 -2.34
N GLY A 344 9.09 -9.64 -3.28
CA GLY A 344 8.77 -9.64 -4.72
C GLY A 344 7.67 -8.64 -5.13
N ASP A 345 7.27 -7.75 -4.22
CA ASP A 345 6.27 -6.70 -4.46
C ASP A 345 6.88 -5.55 -5.24
N GLY A 346 6.40 -5.32 -6.47
CA GLY A 346 6.85 -4.23 -7.34
C GLY A 346 6.69 -2.81 -6.75
N ALA A 347 5.99 -2.65 -5.61
CA ALA A 347 5.87 -1.41 -4.84
C ALA A 347 7.21 -0.72 -4.60
N TRP A 348 8.30 -1.48 -4.52
CA TRP A 348 9.64 -0.95 -4.35
C TRP A 348 10.05 0.04 -5.45
N ARG A 349 9.38 0.02 -6.62
CA ARG A 349 9.59 0.96 -7.74
C ARG A 349 8.72 2.22 -7.68
N SER A 350 7.88 2.36 -6.65
CA SER A 350 6.91 3.46 -6.49
C SER A 350 7.03 4.11 -5.10
N GLU A 351 6.10 4.99 -4.73
CA GLU A 351 6.01 5.56 -3.37
C GLU A 351 5.61 4.43 -2.38
N PRO A 352 6.53 3.99 -1.50
CA PRO A 352 6.29 2.84 -0.64
C PRO A 352 5.38 3.15 0.57
N HIS A 353 5.23 4.43 0.92
CA HIS A 353 4.49 4.85 2.10
C HIS A 353 2.96 4.80 1.89
N PHE A 354 2.22 4.65 3.01
CA PHE A 354 0.75 4.75 3.07
C PHE A 354 -0.05 3.66 2.33
N ARG A 355 0.58 2.52 2.07
CA ARG A 355 -0.12 1.33 1.59
C ARG A 355 -0.93 0.69 2.71
N ASN A 356 -2.19 0.38 2.45
CA ASN A 356 -3.06 -0.30 3.41
C ASN A 356 -2.66 -1.75 3.63
N ASP A 357 -2.09 -2.37 2.60
CA ASP A 357 -1.54 -3.72 2.58
C ASP A 357 -0.03 -3.75 2.86
N ALA A 358 0.53 -2.66 3.40
CA ALA A 358 1.90 -2.64 3.87
C ALA A 358 2.10 -3.82 4.86
N PRO A 359 3.16 -4.63 4.69
CA PRO A 359 3.41 -5.77 5.56
C PRO A 359 4.00 -5.26 6.88
N THR A 360 3.16 -4.69 7.73
CA THR A 360 3.55 -4.16 9.04
C THR A 360 2.99 -5.02 10.16
N LEU A 361 3.73 -5.16 11.26
CA LEU A 361 3.37 -6.06 12.36
C LEU A 361 2.03 -5.70 13.02
N ASP A 362 1.57 -4.44 12.94
CA ASP A 362 0.25 -4.06 13.45
C ASP A 362 -0.89 -4.81 12.75
N LYS A 363 -0.67 -5.28 11.51
CA LYS A 363 -1.63 -6.07 10.73
C LYS A 363 -1.75 -7.52 11.18
N LEU A 364 -0.79 -8.03 11.95
CA LEU A 364 -0.82 -9.39 12.50
C LEU A 364 -1.60 -9.47 13.83
N GLY A 365 -1.88 -8.32 14.44
CA GLY A 365 -2.38 -8.25 15.79
C GLY A 365 -1.29 -8.43 16.84
N MET A 366 -1.55 -7.95 18.04
CA MET A 366 -0.56 -7.77 19.10
C MET A 366 0.13 -9.07 19.53
N ARG A 367 -0.63 -10.17 19.59
CA ARG A 367 -0.12 -11.48 19.99
C ARG A 367 0.87 -12.04 18.96
N GLU A 368 0.50 -12.07 17.68
CA GLU A 368 1.38 -12.57 16.62
C GLU A 368 2.59 -11.64 16.42
N ALA A 369 2.39 -10.32 16.47
CA ALA A 369 3.49 -9.36 16.42
C ALA A 369 4.51 -9.57 17.55
N SER A 370 4.04 -9.78 18.79
CA SER A 370 4.91 -10.09 19.92
C SER A 370 5.62 -11.42 19.72
N ALA A 371 4.93 -12.45 19.22
CA ALA A 371 5.54 -13.74 18.91
C ALA A 371 6.66 -13.60 17.86
N VAL A 372 6.43 -12.86 16.78
CA VAL A 372 7.45 -12.57 15.74
C VAL A 372 8.66 -11.82 16.32
N MET A 373 8.42 -10.82 17.18
CA MET A 373 9.51 -10.07 17.81
C MET A 373 10.36 -10.94 18.75
N ASN A 374 9.76 -11.89 19.45
CA ASN A 374 10.48 -12.82 20.35
C ASN A 374 11.08 -14.04 19.64
N ASP A 375 10.70 -14.34 18.40
CA ASP A 375 11.18 -15.53 17.67
C ASP A 375 12.60 -15.30 17.12
N PRO A 376 13.65 -15.94 17.66
CA PRO A 376 15.03 -15.71 17.23
C PRO A 376 15.31 -16.17 15.79
N THR A 377 14.39 -16.90 15.16
CA THR A 377 14.51 -17.27 13.73
C THR A 377 14.17 -16.10 12.80
N TRP A 378 13.59 -15.01 13.32
CA TRP A 378 13.41 -13.77 12.59
C TRP A 378 14.57 -12.83 12.82
N THR A 379 15.18 -12.35 11.72
CA THR A 379 16.21 -11.31 11.76
C THR A 379 15.53 -9.95 11.93
N LYS A 380 15.82 -9.24 13.03
CA LYS A 380 15.32 -7.89 13.30
C LYS A 380 16.39 -6.86 12.96
N VAL A 381 16.02 -5.87 12.18
CA VAL A 381 16.92 -4.89 11.58
C VAL A 381 16.43 -3.48 11.89
N VAL A 382 17.33 -2.62 12.32
CA VAL A 382 17.08 -1.19 12.45
C VAL A 382 18.29 -0.41 11.94
N PHE A 383 18.05 0.75 11.36
CA PHE A 383 19.08 1.76 11.14
C PHE A 383 18.80 2.94 12.07
N LEU A 384 19.86 3.55 12.59
CA LEU A 384 19.83 4.74 13.43
C LEU A 384 20.64 5.86 12.77
N ARG A 385 20.30 7.11 13.08
CA ARG A 385 20.95 8.32 12.55
C ARG A 385 21.39 9.23 13.69
N ASP A 386 22.38 10.06 13.46
CA ASP A 386 22.73 11.17 14.35
C ASP A 386 21.47 12.02 14.65
N PRO A 387 21.14 12.25 15.94
CA PRO A 387 19.94 12.97 16.31
C PRO A 387 19.83 14.40 15.75
N LEU A 388 20.94 15.14 15.60
CA LEU A 388 20.91 16.51 15.08
C LEU A 388 20.58 16.52 13.59
N THR A 389 21.30 15.72 12.80
CA THR A 389 21.04 15.63 11.35
C THR A 389 19.63 15.11 11.08
N ARG A 390 19.13 14.19 11.93
CA ARG A 390 17.76 13.69 11.86
C ARG A 390 16.73 14.78 12.16
N LEU A 391 16.93 15.57 13.22
CA LEU A 391 16.04 16.68 13.59
C LEU A 391 15.98 17.75 12.49
N LEU A 392 17.14 18.12 11.93
CA LEU A 392 17.20 19.05 10.81
C LEU A 392 16.50 18.49 9.55
N SER A 393 16.67 17.20 9.25
CA SER A 393 15.93 16.55 8.16
C SER A 393 14.41 16.61 8.36
N ALA A 394 13.94 16.47 9.61
CA ALA A 394 12.53 16.62 9.95
C ALA A 394 12.05 18.06 9.68
N PHE A 395 12.82 19.06 10.11
CA PHE A 395 12.48 20.46 9.90
C PHE A 395 12.38 20.81 8.41
N LEU A 396 13.43 20.49 7.64
CA LEU A 396 13.50 20.82 6.21
C LEU A 396 12.37 20.18 5.42
N ASP A 397 12.08 18.89 5.65
CA ASP A 397 11.00 18.21 4.94
C ASP A 397 9.62 18.77 5.29
N LYS A 398 9.36 19.06 6.58
CA LYS A 398 8.01 19.39 7.07
C LYS A 398 7.67 20.87 6.98
N PHE A 399 8.65 21.75 7.15
CA PHE A 399 8.41 23.19 7.23
C PHE A 399 9.00 23.98 6.04
N VAL A 400 10.00 23.44 5.32
CA VAL A 400 10.68 24.16 4.23
C VAL A 400 10.30 23.66 2.83
N GLU A 401 10.45 22.36 2.56
CA GLU A 401 10.33 21.81 1.19
C GLU A 401 8.90 21.44 0.78
N SER A 402 8.08 21.09 1.76
CA SER A 402 6.68 20.72 1.53
C SER A 402 5.72 21.73 2.16
N PRO A 403 5.80 23.05 1.91
CA PRO A 403 4.90 23.99 2.55
C PRO A 403 3.46 23.68 2.13
N ARG A 404 3.16 23.38 0.86
CA ARG A 404 1.78 23.05 0.40
C ARG A 404 1.35 21.58 0.55
N ARG A 405 2.29 20.64 0.75
CA ARG A 405 2.01 19.20 0.98
C ARG A 405 2.12 18.80 2.47
N GLY A 406 2.75 19.65 3.27
CA GLY A 406 3.01 19.53 4.70
C GLY A 406 2.27 20.57 5.55
N LEU A 407 1.75 21.66 4.97
CA LEU A 407 0.54 22.29 5.51
C LEU A 407 -0.57 21.23 5.43
N HIS A 408 -1.12 20.83 6.59
CA HIS A 408 -2.39 20.10 6.75
C HIS A 408 -2.37 18.56 6.79
N SER A 409 -1.42 17.94 7.51
CA SER A 409 -1.84 16.88 8.44
C SER A 409 -1.90 17.52 9.82
N ASN A 410 -3.09 17.73 10.36
CA ASN A 410 -3.49 18.51 11.57
C ASN A 410 -2.51 18.66 12.76
N TYR A 411 -1.47 17.85 12.90
CA TYR A 411 -0.52 17.87 14.02
C TYR A 411 0.48 19.06 13.98
N GLY A 412 1.13 19.31 12.83
CA GLY A 412 2.18 20.35 12.75
C GLY A 412 1.63 21.78 12.85
N ILE A 413 0.44 22.03 12.31
CA ILE A 413 -0.21 23.35 12.37
C ILE A 413 -0.75 23.65 13.77
N ARG A 414 -1.31 22.64 14.47
CA ARG A 414 -1.84 22.80 15.83
C ARG A 414 -0.76 23.13 16.86
N LEU A 415 0.45 22.57 16.69
CA LEU A 415 1.53 22.74 17.66
C LEU A 415 2.46 23.93 17.34
N PHE A 416 2.65 24.27 16.07
CA PHE A 416 3.74 25.16 15.63
C PHE A 416 3.29 26.36 14.79
N GLY A 417 2.02 26.44 14.38
CA GLY A 417 1.51 27.54 13.56
C GLY A 417 1.96 27.49 12.08
N ARG A 418 1.63 28.56 11.32
CA ARG A 418 1.79 28.62 9.85
C ARG A 418 3.20 28.94 9.35
N ARG A 419 4.07 29.48 10.21
CA ARG A 419 5.47 29.83 9.90
C ARG A 419 6.33 29.41 11.09
N MET A 420 7.21 28.45 10.86
CA MET A 420 8.12 27.91 11.87
C MET A 420 9.55 28.07 11.37
N ASP A 421 10.38 28.83 12.09
CA ASP A 421 11.82 28.86 11.89
C ASP A 421 12.51 27.74 12.71
N PHE A 422 13.76 27.44 12.38
CA PHE A 422 14.44 26.29 12.96
C PHE A 422 14.71 26.44 14.47
N ARG A 423 15.03 27.67 14.92
CA ARG A 423 15.26 27.95 16.33
C ARG A 423 14.02 27.63 17.15
N ARG A 424 12.87 28.18 16.76
CA ARG A 424 11.58 27.92 17.43
C ARG A 424 11.20 26.45 17.37
N PHE A 425 11.53 25.75 16.29
CA PHE A 425 11.29 24.32 16.19
C PHE A 425 12.11 23.54 17.22
N VAL A 426 13.41 23.82 17.34
CA VAL A 426 14.29 23.20 18.34
C VAL A 426 13.84 23.53 19.76
N GLU A 427 13.54 24.80 20.06
CA GLU A 427 13.05 25.25 21.37
C GLU A 427 11.74 24.54 21.75
N ALA A 428 10.83 24.39 20.80
CA ALA A 428 9.55 23.73 21.06
C ALA A 428 9.73 22.22 21.30
N VAL A 429 10.52 21.51 20.49
CA VAL A 429 10.79 20.08 20.76
C VAL A 429 11.58 19.88 22.06
N ALA A 430 12.48 20.80 22.40
CA ALA A 430 13.30 20.74 23.61
C ALA A 430 12.57 21.15 24.90
N SER A 431 11.33 21.65 24.81
CA SER A 431 10.54 22.08 25.97
C SER A 431 10.21 20.92 26.94
N ASN A 432 10.08 21.23 28.23
CA ASN A 432 9.81 20.25 29.29
C ASN A 432 8.50 19.47 29.05
N GLN A 433 8.60 18.15 29.11
CA GLN A 433 7.65 17.15 28.58
C GLN A 433 6.48 16.86 29.52
N THR A 434 5.64 17.85 29.84
CA THR A 434 4.75 17.73 31.01
C THR A 434 3.32 17.27 30.71
N ARG A 435 2.87 17.21 29.44
CA ARG A 435 1.45 16.98 29.10
C ARG A 435 1.21 15.89 28.05
N ARG A 436 0.46 14.85 28.44
CA ARG A 436 0.05 13.72 27.56
C ARG A 436 -1.04 14.09 26.55
N ASP A 437 -1.87 15.07 26.91
CA ASP A 437 -3.00 15.57 26.14
C ASP A 437 -2.59 16.64 25.11
N GLU A 438 -1.52 17.38 25.38
CA GLU A 438 -0.94 18.37 24.47
C GLU A 438 0.59 18.31 24.48
N PRO A 439 1.19 17.35 23.77
CA PRO A 439 2.64 17.21 23.82
C PRO A 439 3.35 18.18 22.89
N TYR A 440 4.00 19.18 23.48
CA TYR A 440 4.82 20.15 22.76
C TYR A 440 6.30 19.69 22.60
N GLY A 441 6.78 18.77 23.45
CA GLY A 441 8.18 18.28 23.48
C GLY A 441 8.42 16.82 23.04
N LEU A 442 9.57 16.24 23.43
CA LEU A 442 10.04 14.88 23.05
C LEU A 442 9.56 13.75 23.99
N HIS A 443 8.53 12.99 23.66
CA HIS A 443 8.10 11.83 24.47
C HIS A 443 7.57 10.71 23.55
N LEU A 444 7.13 9.58 24.13
CA LEU A 444 6.65 8.41 23.37
C LEU A 444 5.53 8.74 22.36
N GLY A 445 4.65 9.69 22.68
CA GLY A 445 3.51 10.10 21.85
C GLY A 445 3.82 11.23 20.85
N THR A 446 5.03 11.78 20.85
CA THR A 446 5.46 12.82 19.90
C THR A 446 5.40 12.32 18.47
N ASN A 447 5.27 13.25 17.53
CA ASN A 447 5.37 12.97 16.10
C ASN A 447 6.58 12.09 15.77
N ALA A 448 6.37 11.02 15.00
CA ALA A 448 7.43 10.09 14.64
C ALA A 448 8.60 10.70 13.84
N HIS A 449 8.43 11.89 13.24
CA HIS A 449 9.51 12.57 12.51
C HIS A 449 10.57 13.19 13.42
N TRP A 450 10.21 13.58 14.64
CA TRP A 450 11.12 14.19 15.64
C TRP A 450 10.95 13.55 17.03
N LYS A 451 10.36 12.37 17.11
CA LYS A 451 10.40 11.53 18.32
C LYS A 451 11.82 10.99 18.50
N PRO A 452 12.36 10.86 19.72
CA PRO A 452 13.58 10.07 19.95
C PRO A 452 13.50 8.70 19.28
N GLN A 453 14.59 8.30 18.64
CA GLN A 453 14.71 7.03 17.93
C GLN A 453 14.56 5.85 18.88
N ARG A 454 15.07 5.96 20.11
CA ARG A 454 14.88 4.97 21.19
C ARG A 454 13.40 4.59 21.42
N PHE A 455 12.46 5.50 21.17
CA PHE A 455 11.02 5.27 21.31
C PHE A 455 10.32 4.81 20.01
N SER A 456 11.05 4.72 18.90
CA SER A 456 10.52 4.20 17.65
C SER A 456 10.48 2.68 17.70
N CYS A 457 9.44 2.05 17.14
CA CYS A 457 9.28 0.60 17.13
C CYS A 457 9.36 -0.08 18.53
N SER A 458 9.15 0.68 19.61
CA SER A 458 9.43 0.26 21.00
C SER A 458 10.85 -0.29 21.18
N LEU A 459 11.86 0.32 20.55
CA LEU A 459 13.27 -0.08 20.67
C LEU A 459 13.75 -0.10 22.11
N GLU A 460 13.28 0.81 22.96
CA GLU A 460 13.55 0.78 24.40
C GLU A 460 13.26 -0.60 25.05
N LYS A 461 12.27 -1.33 24.53
CA LYS A 461 11.92 -2.69 24.97
C LYS A 461 12.58 -3.75 24.11
N PHE A 462 12.50 -3.61 22.79
CA PHE A 462 12.84 -4.66 21.84
C PHE A 462 14.27 -4.62 21.30
N ALA A 463 15.07 -3.58 21.56
CA ALA A 463 16.38 -3.44 20.90
C ALA A 463 17.31 -4.63 21.15
N HIS A 464 17.24 -5.29 22.30
CA HIS A 464 17.97 -6.53 22.56
C HIS A 464 17.64 -7.69 21.62
N HIS A 465 16.49 -7.67 20.96
CA HIS A 465 16.07 -8.62 19.92
C HIS A 465 16.55 -8.25 18.51
N PHE A 466 17.16 -7.07 18.33
CA PHE A 466 17.65 -6.61 17.03
C PHE A 466 19.00 -7.25 16.72
N HIS A 467 19.05 -7.97 15.60
CA HIS A 467 20.23 -8.70 15.16
C HIS A 467 21.20 -7.77 14.40
N PHE A 468 20.67 -6.66 13.89
CA PHE A 468 21.42 -5.70 13.10
C PHE A 468 20.98 -4.28 13.42
N VAL A 469 21.92 -3.50 13.94
CA VAL A 469 21.79 -2.06 14.13
C VAL A 469 22.78 -1.39 13.18
N GLY A 470 22.24 -0.80 12.10
CA GLY A 470 23.01 -0.06 11.10
C GLY A 470 23.05 1.45 11.37
N ARG A 471 23.98 2.13 10.71
CA ARG A 471 24.11 3.60 10.75
C ARG A 471 23.66 4.19 9.42
N TYR A 472 22.85 5.24 9.49
CA TYR A 472 22.41 6.00 8.33
C TYR A 472 23.57 6.69 7.62
N GLU A 473 24.57 7.13 8.39
CA GLU A 473 25.77 7.78 7.88
C GLU A 473 26.55 6.86 6.93
N ASN A 474 26.44 5.55 7.12
CA ASN A 474 27.04 4.49 6.29
C ASN A 474 25.96 3.58 5.67
N LEU A 475 24.85 4.18 5.25
CA LEU A 475 23.66 3.46 4.77
C LEU A 475 23.98 2.42 3.69
N ARG A 476 24.86 2.74 2.74
CA ARG A 476 25.22 1.84 1.65
C ARG A 476 26.01 0.64 2.15
N GLU A 477 27.10 0.90 2.87
CA GLU A 477 28.03 -0.09 3.38
C GLU A 477 27.32 -1.03 4.36
N HIS A 478 26.47 -0.48 5.23
CA HIS A 478 25.71 -1.25 6.21
C HIS A 478 24.58 -2.02 5.53
N SER A 479 23.90 -1.47 4.52
CA SER A 479 22.88 -2.22 3.76
C SER A 479 23.48 -3.36 2.93
N GLU A 480 24.67 -3.16 2.36
CA GLU A 480 25.43 -4.22 1.70
C GLU A 480 25.83 -5.31 2.72
N SER A 481 26.37 -4.91 3.87
CA SER A 481 26.75 -5.84 4.95
C SER A 481 25.56 -6.68 5.43
N LEU A 482 24.40 -6.04 5.63
CA LEU A 482 23.14 -6.71 5.98
C LEU A 482 22.75 -7.76 4.93
N LEU A 483 22.70 -7.38 3.65
CA LEU A 483 22.26 -8.30 2.59
C LEU A 483 23.28 -9.41 2.35
N ARG A 484 24.58 -9.16 2.52
CA ARG A 484 25.60 -10.21 2.47
C ARG A 484 25.44 -11.20 3.63
N ALA A 485 25.18 -10.71 4.84
CA ALA A 485 24.92 -11.55 6.00
C ALA A 485 23.67 -12.43 5.82
N LEU A 486 22.66 -11.93 5.11
CA LEU A 486 21.44 -12.67 4.75
C LEU A 486 21.60 -13.60 3.54
N GLY A 487 22.72 -13.54 2.82
CA GLY A 487 22.88 -14.25 1.53
C GLY A 487 22.04 -13.67 0.38
N LEU A 488 21.51 -12.45 0.53
CA LEU A 488 20.59 -11.80 -0.41
C LEU A 488 21.25 -10.71 -1.26
N TRP A 489 22.56 -10.51 -1.11
CA TRP A 489 23.27 -9.46 -1.84
C TRP A 489 23.19 -9.64 -3.36
N GLU A 490 23.44 -10.84 -3.88
CA GLU A 490 23.44 -11.07 -5.34
C GLU A 490 22.05 -10.88 -5.95
N ASP A 491 21.00 -11.35 -5.28
CA ASP A 491 19.62 -11.31 -5.79
C ASP A 491 18.93 -9.94 -5.62
N VAL A 492 19.25 -9.24 -4.54
CA VAL A 492 18.53 -8.03 -4.10
C VAL A 492 19.40 -6.78 -4.15
N GLY A 493 20.64 -6.85 -3.63
CA GLY A 493 21.50 -5.68 -3.43
C GLY A 493 22.30 -5.26 -4.66
N LYS A 494 22.95 -6.20 -5.32
CA LYS A 494 23.94 -5.97 -6.40
C LYS A 494 23.40 -5.17 -7.57
N THR A 495 22.13 -5.35 -7.90
CA THR A 495 21.49 -4.67 -9.03
C THR A 495 20.94 -3.28 -8.67
N GLY A 496 20.96 -2.88 -7.40
CA GLY A 496 20.36 -1.62 -6.95
C GLY A 496 18.89 -1.49 -7.39
N TRP A 497 18.30 -0.30 -7.36
CA TRP A 497 16.88 -0.11 -7.69
C TRP A 497 16.56 -0.01 -9.20
N ALA A 498 17.46 -0.39 -10.12
CA ALA A 498 17.18 -0.39 -11.57
C ALA A 498 18.08 -1.37 -12.36
N PRO A 499 17.59 -1.98 -13.46
CA PRO A 499 18.49 -2.62 -14.42
C PRO A 499 19.37 -1.56 -15.12
N PRO A 500 20.58 -1.92 -15.57
CA PRO A 500 21.43 -0.99 -16.33
C PRO A 500 20.70 -0.52 -17.59
N VAL A 501 20.69 0.79 -17.82
CA VAL A 501 20.18 1.38 -19.07
C VAL A 501 21.33 1.36 -20.08
N PRO A 502 21.16 0.77 -21.29
CA PRO A 502 22.17 0.86 -22.33
C PRO A 502 22.44 2.34 -22.68
N ASN A 503 23.71 2.74 -22.73
CA ASN A 503 24.20 4.09 -23.06
C ASN A 503 23.91 5.23 -22.06
N ILE A 504 23.62 4.93 -20.80
CA ILE A 504 23.66 5.95 -19.73
C ILE A 504 24.65 5.50 -18.65
N SER A 505 25.86 6.06 -18.66
CA SER A 505 26.96 5.74 -17.73
C SER A 505 26.77 6.27 -16.30
N ARG A 506 25.55 6.62 -15.89
CA ARG A 506 25.28 7.13 -14.54
C ARG A 506 24.30 6.20 -13.82
N PRO A 507 24.73 5.51 -12.74
CA PRO A 507 23.78 4.81 -11.87
C PRO A 507 22.77 5.84 -11.32
N HIS A 508 21.49 5.49 -11.36
CA HIS A 508 20.41 6.33 -10.85
C HIS A 508 20.71 6.77 -9.40
N ARG A 509 20.53 8.06 -9.13
CA ARG A 509 21.03 8.77 -7.94
C ARG A 509 20.37 8.40 -6.61
N ASP A 510 19.29 7.64 -6.58
CA ASP A 510 18.48 7.49 -5.37
C ASP A 510 18.33 6.01 -5.00
N SER A 511 19.36 5.41 -4.41
CA SER A 511 19.23 4.05 -3.87
C SER A 511 19.88 3.87 -2.51
N LEU A 512 19.35 2.89 -1.76
CA LEU A 512 19.95 2.33 -0.55
C LEU A 512 21.43 1.94 -0.75
N PHE A 513 21.88 1.79 -2.00
CA PHE A 513 23.22 1.34 -2.40
C PHE A 513 24.04 2.43 -3.11
N ALA A 514 23.56 3.68 -3.14
CA ALA A 514 24.31 4.81 -3.71
C ALA A 514 25.48 5.21 -2.79
N ARG A 515 26.63 5.56 -3.39
CA ARG A 515 27.88 5.93 -2.67
C ARG A 515 27.74 7.07 -1.64
N ALA A 516 26.69 7.87 -1.77
CA ALA A 516 26.24 8.77 -0.73
C ALA A 516 24.72 8.62 -0.67
N ALA A 517 24.14 8.55 0.54
CA ALA A 517 22.69 8.56 0.72
C ALA A 517 22.13 9.90 0.21
N ALA A 518 21.83 9.98 -1.08
CA ALA A 518 21.16 11.14 -1.65
C ALA A 518 19.77 11.21 -1.04
N HIS A 519 19.57 12.17 -0.17
CA HIS A 519 18.29 12.38 0.49
C HIS A 519 17.81 13.80 0.21
N ARG A 520 16.49 13.94 0.07
CA ARG A 520 15.83 15.14 -0.46
C ARG A 520 16.29 16.45 0.22
N THR A 521 16.55 16.39 1.52
CA THR A 521 16.84 17.57 2.36
C THR A 521 18.31 17.96 2.45
N GLY A 522 19.26 17.06 2.16
CA GLY A 522 20.70 17.32 2.32
C GLY A 522 21.17 17.78 3.71
N SER A 523 20.40 17.55 4.77
CA SER A 523 20.64 18.01 6.15
C SER A 523 22.02 17.71 6.72
N ASP A 524 22.68 16.62 6.32
CA ASP A 524 24.03 16.30 6.80
C ASP A 524 25.08 17.37 6.45
N ARG A 525 24.82 18.13 5.36
CA ARG A 525 25.74 19.18 4.87
C ARG A 525 25.29 20.59 5.23
N ARG A 526 24.24 20.70 6.04
CA ARG A 526 23.56 21.97 6.33
C ARG A 526 23.46 22.25 7.82
N LEU A 527 24.16 21.47 8.67
CA LEU A 527 24.13 21.72 10.11
C LEU A 527 24.60 23.15 10.43
N GLU A 528 25.69 23.61 9.81
CA GLU A 528 26.25 24.96 9.99
C GLU A 528 25.30 26.07 9.52
N ASP A 529 24.44 25.81 8.53
CA ASP A 529 23.44 26.79 8.04
C ASP A 529 22.35 27.08 9.08
N TYR A 530 22.15 26.17 10.05
CA TYR A 530 20.96 26.15 10.90
C TYR A 530 21.27 26.13 12.40
N TYR A 531 22.34 25.46 12.83
CA TYR A 531 22.71 25.35 14.23
C TYR A 531 23.70 26.43 14.62
N THR A 532 23.30 27.28 15.57
CA THR A 532 24.26 28.02 16.39
C THR A 532 24.80 27.09 17.49
N PRO A 533 25.98 27.36 18.09
CA PRO A 533 26.49 26.56 19.19
C PRO A 533 25.48 26.36 20.33
N ASP A 534 24.69 27.38 20.66
CA ASP A 534 23.67 27.30 21.70
C ASP A 534 22.50 26.39 21.30
N LEU A 535 22.07 26.48 20.04
CA LEU A 535 20.97 25.66 19.53
C LEU A 535 21.39 24.19 19.40
N GLU A 536 22.64 23.95 19.03
CA GLU A 536 23.22 22.61 19.00
C GLU A 536 23.26 22.00 20.40
N ARG A 537 23.78 22.73 21.40
CA ARG A 537 23.79 22.26 22.80
C ARG A 537 22.38 21.94 23.30
N MET A 538 21.41 22.81 23.03
CA MET A 538 20.01 22.58 23.38
C MET A 538 19.44 21.32 22.73
N ALA A 539 19.67 21.12 21.43
CA ALA A 539 19.19 19.94 20.73
C ALA A 539 19.91 18.66 21.21
N ARG A 540 21.21 18.72 21.49
CA ARG A 540 21.96 17.58 22.05
C ARG A 540 21.43 17.19 23.42
N GLN A 541 21.18 18.16 24.29
CA GLN A 541 20.60 17.91 25.62
C GLN A 541 19.20 17.31 25.51
N ALA A 542 18.34 17.85 24.63
CA ALA A 542 17.00 17.31 24.42
C ALA A 542 17.00 15.85 23.93
N TYR A 543 17.98 15.49 23.10
CA TYR A 543 18.15 14.15 22.55
C TYR A 543 19.19 13.29 23.30
N ALA A 544 19.59 13.66 24.52
CA ALA A 544 20.62 12.93 25.29
C ALA A 544 20.34 11.42 25.34
N MET A 545 19.08 11.04 25.52
CA MET A 545 18.67 9.63 25.56
C MET A 545 18.88 8.84 24.25
N ASP A 546 18.87 9.50 23.10
CA ASP A 546 19.21 8.86 21.83
C ASP A 546 20.73 8.69 21.73
N TYR A 547 21.52 9.63 22.23
CA TYR A 547 22.98 9.49 22.30
C TYR A 547 23.39 8.38 23.27
N ASP A 548 22.81 8.34 24.48
CA ASP A 548 23.04 7.28 25.46
C ASP A 548 22.63 5.92 24.89
N PHE A 549 21.54 5.87 24.11
CA PHE A 549 21.09 4.65 23.44
C PHE A 549 22.07 4.19 22.37
N LEU A 550 22.63 5.11 21.59
CA LEU A 550 23.65 4.81 20.58
C LEU A 550 24.95 4.31 21.23
N ASP A 551 25.45 5.00 22.26
CA ASP A 551 26.62 4.60 23.04
C ASP A 551 26.41 3.22 23.68
N ALA A 552 25.23 2.99 24.28
CA ALA A 552 24.92 1.71 24.91
C ALA A 552 24.88 0.53 23.95
N LEU A 553 24.61 0.77 22.67
CA LEU A 553 24.65 -0.23 21.62
C LEU A 553 26.05 -0.39 21.01
N GLY A 554 27.01 0.49 21.33
CA GLY A 554 28.28 0.61 20.60
C GLY A 554 28.08 1.12 19.16
N ALA A 555 27.01 1.90 18.93
CA ALA A 555 26.63 2.46 17.63
C ALA A 555 26.80 3.99 17.58
N ASP A 556 27.53 4.59 18.50
CA ASP A 556 27.80 6.03 18.57
C ASP A 556 28.81 6.48 17.50
N ASP A 557 29.83 5.68 17.21
CA ASP A 557 30.74 5.91 16.11
C ASP A 557 30.06 5.55 14.77
N PRO A 558 29.75 6.53 13.90
CA PRO A 558 29.13 6.23 12.62
C PRO A 558 30.02 5.33 11.75
N SER A 559 31.35 5.42 11.88
CA SER A 559 32.33 4.68 11.06
C SER A 559 32.55 3.23 11.48
N ALA A 560 32.03 2.84 12.66
CA ALA A 560 32.08 1.48 13.16
C ALA A 560 31.20 0.54 12.31
N PRO A 561 31.52 -0.77 12.24
CA PRO A 561 30.66 -1.75 11.60
C PRO A 561 29.28 -1.82 12.28
N PRO A 562 28.25 -2.38 11.60
CA PRO A 562 26.98 -2.65 12.25
C PRO A 562 27.15 -3.46 13.53
N VAL A 563 26.29 -3.21 14.52
CA VAL A 563 26.33 -3.89 15.83
C VAL A 563 25.09 -4.74 16.06
N SER A 564 25.16 -5.60 17.08
CA SER A 564 23.99 -6.32 17.59
C SER A 564 23.27 -5.45 18.62
N GLY A 565 21.96 -5.55 18.66
CA GLY A 565 21.18 -4.95 19.73
C GLY A 565 21.34 -5.65 21.08
N ALA A 566 21.97 -6.82 21.14
CA ALA A 566 22.11 -7.65 22.34
C ALA A 566 22.75 -6.93 23.54
N ASP A 567 23.60 -5.93 23.29
CA ASP A 567 24.25 -5.12 24.33
C ASP A 567 23.27 -4.15 25.02
N TRP A 568 22.07 -3.96 24.45
CA TRP A 568 20.93 -3.30 25.09
C TRP A 568 20.36 -4.16 26.23
N GLY A 569 21.05 -4.17 27.37
CA GLY A 569 20.75 -5.07 28.49
C GLY A 569 19.75 -4.56 29.54
N PRO A 570 19.24 -5.45 30.43
CA PRO A 570 18.28 -5.15 31.50
C PRO A 570 18.72 -4.07 32.50
N ARG A 571 20.03 -3.95 32.76
CA ARG A 571 20.58 -2.94 33.70
C ARG A 571 20.67 -1.53 33.10
N ARG A 572 20.58 -1.39 31.78
CA ARG A 572 20.46 -0.11 31.07
C ARG A 572 18.99 0.29 30.81
N ARG A 573 18.04 -0.52 31.31
CA ARG A 573 16.60 -0.20 31.39
C ARG A 573 16.26 0.79 32.51
N LEU A 574 17.25 1.46 33.10
CA LEU A 574 16.98 2.58 33.99
C LEU A 574 16.26 3.68 33.17
N LEU A 575 14.94 3.63 33.34
CA LEU A 575 14.00 4.73 33.47
C LEU A 575 13.42 5.33 32.19
N CYS A 576 12.09 5.25 32.14
CA CYS A 576 11.30 6.42 31.79
C CYS A 576 11.81 7.61 32.60
N GLY A 577 12.27 8.65 31.91
CA GLY A 577 13.09 9.75 32.46
C GLY A 577 12.78 10.13 33.90
N LEU A 578 13.84 10.33 34.67
CA LEU A 578 13.80 10.83 36.03
C LEU A 578 12.99 12.13 36.10
N VAL A 579 12.08 12.22 37.07
CA VAL A 579 11.67 13.51 37.66
C VAL A 579 12.85 14.01 38.51
N ASP A 580 12.93 15.32 38.77
CA ASP A 580 13.96 15.98 39.62
C ASP A 580 14.18 15.33 41.01
N ASP A 581 13.35 14.37 41.44
CA ASP A 581 13.46 13.64 42.69
C ASP A 581 14.18 12.28 42.60
N GLY A 582 14.55 11.80 41.41
CA GLY A 582 15.28 10.54 41.27
C GLY A 582 14.44 9.25 41.41
N THR A 583 13.11 9.33 41.64
CA THR A 583 12.36 8.18 42.20
C THR A 583 11.05 7.79 41.50
N THR A 584 10.48 8.62 40.62
CA THR A 584 9.15 8.32 40.01
C THR A 584 9.21 8.08 38.49
N PRO A 585 8.84 6.90 37.94
CA PRO A 585 8.83 6.64 36.50
C PRO A 585 7.71 7.36 35.73
N PHE A 586 8.01 7.86 34.53
CA PHE A 586 7.05 8.60 33.70
C PHE A 586 6.03 7.71 32.92
N GLY A 587 4.93 7.32 33.57
CA GLY A 587 3.65 6.94 32.95
C GLY A 587 3.39 5.43 32.66
N PRO A 588 2.15 5.02 32.32
CA PRO A 588 1.70 3.61 32.22
C PRO A 588 2.40 2.72 31.17
N TYR A 589 3.40 3.22 30.46
CA TYR A 589 4.16 2.45 29.47
C TYR A 589 5.46 1.86 30.04
N CYS A 590 5.78 2.23 31.29
CA CYS A 590 6.99 1.88 32.03
C CYS A 590 6.81 0.63 32.91
N THR A 591 5.67 -0.05 32.84
CA THR A 591 5.46 -1.31 33.56
C THR A 591 6.12 -2.45 32.80
N THR A 592 7.25 -2.92 33.33
CA THR A 592 7.81 -4.22 32.98
C THR A 592 6.91 -5.30 33.55
N THR A 593 6.13 -5.99 32.72
CA THR A 593 5.87 -7.42 32.97
C THR A 593 6.97 -8.18 32.25
N VAL A 594 8.13 -8.28 32.90
CA VAL A 594 9.07 -9.35 32.59
C VAL A 594 8.49 -10.56 33.32
N GLU A 595 7.87 -11.48 32.59
CA GLU A 595 7.63 -12.81 33.14
C GLU A 595 9.01 -13.46 33.23
N GLU A 596 9.60 -13.48 34.42
CA GLU A 596 10.73 -14.36 34.72
C GLU A 596 10.21 -15.79 34.61
N GLU A 597 10.87 -16.63 33.81
CA GLU A 597 10.62 -18.07 33.84
C GLU A 597 10.88 -18.54 35.27
N GLU A 598 9.81 -18.81 36.03
CA GLU A 598 9.90 -19.59 37.26
C GLU A 598 10.59 -20.89 36.88
N GLY A 599 11.83 -21.03 37.36
CA GLY A 599 12.62 -22.22 37.19
C GLY A 599 11.84 -23.40 37.75
N ASP A 600 11.69 -24.42 36.92
CA ASP A 600 11.27 -25.75 37.32
C ASP A 600 12.36 -26.32 38.26
N SER A 601 12.24 -26.00 39.54
CA SER A 601 13.05 -26.56 40.62
C SER A 601 12.15 -27.40 41.53
N GLN A 602 12.18 -28.70 41.28
CA GLN A 602 12.10 -29.81 42.25
C GLN A 602 10.97 -29.78 43.30
N SER A 603 10.00 -30.68 43.15
CA SER A 603 9.81 -31.86 44.03
C SER A 603 8.71 -32.77 43.51
#